data_AF-A0A7G2IKL1-F1
#
_entry.id   AF-A0A7G2IKL1-F1
#
_cell.length_a   1.000
_cell.length_b   1.000
_cell.length_c   1.000
_cell.angle_alpha   90.00
_cell.angle_beta   90.00
_cell.angle_gamma   90.00
#
_symmetry.space_group_name_H-M   'P 1'
#
loop_
_entity.id
_entity.type
_entity.pdbx_description
1 polymer ?
#
loop_
_entity_poly.entity_id
_entity_poly.type
_entity_poly.pdbx_seq_one_letter_code
_entity_poly.pdbx_strand_id
1 'polypeptide(L)'
;MLLEDEELEQEIIALIKDKHMTADAAAHEVIEGQATALEELDDEYLKERAADVRDIGKRLLRNILGLAIIDLSAIQEEVILVAADLTPSETAQLNLNKVLGFITDAGGRTSHTSIMARSLELPAIVGTGSVTSQVKKRRLSDSGCRKQSGLRQSDQRRYRATACRSGAGCNRESGTR
;
A
#
# COMPACT_ATOMS: atom_id res chain seq x y z
N MET A 1 5.39 -15.10 -15.11
CA MET A 1 6.55 -15.31 -16.01
C MET A 1 7.89 -14.87 -15.45
N LEU A 2 8.00 -14.07 -14.36
CA LEU A 2 9.28 -13.96 -13.61
C LEU A 2 9.38 -14.98 -12.47
N LEU A 3 8.25 -15.33 -11.84
CA LEU A 3 8.20 -16.22 -10.67
C LEU A 3 8.31 -17.72 -10.99
N GLU A 4 8.12 -18.09 -12.25
CA GLU A 4 8.14 -19.48 -12.76
C GLU A 4 9.36 -19.69 -13.66
N ASP A 5 10.39 -18.86 -13.51
CA ASP A 5 11.64 -19.06 -14.23
C ASP A 5 12.36 -20.28 -13.66
N GLU A 6 12.64 -21.26 -14.51
CA GLU A 6 13.35 -22.48 -14.13
C GLU A 6 14.75 -22.16 -13.58
N GLU A 7 15.36 -21.05 -14.01
CA GLU A 7 16.67 -20.61 -13.53
C GLU A 7 16.61 -20.16 -12.05
N LEU A 8 15.60 -19.38 -11.68
CA LEU A 8 15.36 -18.96 -10.30
C LEU A 8 15.09 -20.14 -9.37
N GLU A 9 14.29 -21.11 -9.83
CA GLU A 9 14.01 -22.33 -9.07
C GLU A 9 15.29 -23.12 -8.81
N GLN A 10 16.12 -23.31 -9.84
CA GLN A 10 17.38 -24.04 -9.74
C GLN A 10 18.37 -23.35 -8.79
N GLU A 11 18.50 -22.02 -8.87
CA GLU A 11 19.37 -21.26 -7.97
C GLU A 11 18.95 -21.39 -6.50
N ILE A 12 17.64 -21.26 -6.21
CA ILE A 12 17.12 -21.41 -4.86
C ILE A 12 17.37 -22.85 -4.35
N ILE A 13 17.10 -23.87 -5.17
CA ILE A 13 17.34 -25.26 -4.81
C ILE A 13 18.83 -25.53 -4.57
N ALA A 14 19.72 -24.97 -5.39
CA ALA A 14 21.16 -25.10 -5.23
C ALA A 14 21.62 -24.49 -3.90
N LEU A 15 21.17 -23.29 -3.55
CA LEU A 15 21.50 -22.67 -2.26
C LEU A 15 21.02 -23.49 -1.06
N ILE A 16 19.82 -24.09 -1.16
CA ILE A 16 19.30 -24.95 -0.10
C ILE A 16 20.14 -26.23 0.04
N LYS A 17 20.51 -26.87 -1.08
CA LYS A 17 21.26 -28.14 -1.06
C LYS A 17 22.74 -27.96 -0.72
N ASP A 18 23.38 -26.96 -1.31
CA ASP A 18 24.82 -26.77 -1.23
C ASP A 18 25.21 -26.00 0.04
N LYS A 19 24.48 -24.92 0.36
CA LYS A 19 24.76 -24.06 1.52
C LYS A 19 23.94 -24.41 2.77
N HIS A 20 23.04 -25.40 2.70
CA HIS A 20 22.14 -25.79 3.80
C HIS A 20 21.32 -24.62 4.38
N MET A 21 20.91 -23.69 3.50
CA MET A 21 20.11 -22.54 3.88
C MET A 21 18.64 -22.91 4.02
N THR A 22 17.90 -22.15 4.84
CA THR A 22 16.44 -22.26 4.90
C THR A 22 15.81 -21.71 3.61
N ALA A 23 14.63 -22.20 3.25
CA ALA A 23 13.97 -21.82 2.00
C ALA A 23 13.67 -20.31 1.93
N ASP A 24 13.36 -19.67 3.07
CA ASP A 24 13.17 -18.23 3.15
C ASP A 24 14.48 -17.46 2.93
N ALA A 25 15.58 -17.90 3.53
CA ALA A 25 16.87 -17.23 3.35
C ALA A 25 17.41 -17.39 1.92
N ALA A 26 17.30 -18.59 1.34
CA ALA A 26 17.71 -18.87 -0.04
C ALA A 26 16.88 -18.05 -1.04
N ALA A 27 15.55 -18.02 -0.90
CA ALA A 27 14.68 -17.22 -1.75
C ALA A 27 14.96 -15.72 -1.62
N HIS A 28 15.24 -15.24 -0.40
CA HIS A 28 15.59 -13.84 -0.19
C HIS A 28 16.91 -13.47 -0.86
N GLU A 29 17.95 -14.30 -0.73
CA GLU A 29 19.28 -14.06 -1.32
C GLU A 29 19.20 -13.93 -2.85
N VAL A 30 18.47 -14.83 -3.51
CA VAL A 30 18.32 -14.82 -4.97
C VAL A 30 17.56 -13.59 -5.45
N ILE A 31 16.39 -13.32 -4.86
CA ILE A 31 15.57 -12.15 -5.24
C ILE A 31 16.33 -10.85 -4.99
N GLU A 32 17.00 -10.70 -3.84
CA GLU A 32 17.73 -9.49 -3.51
C GLU A 32 18.93 -9.28 -4.45
N GLY A 33 19.59 -10.38 -4.85
CA GLY A 33 20.64 -10.36 -5.87
C GLY A 33 20.12 -9.83 -7.21
N GLN A 34 18.98 -10.32 -7.69
CA GLN A 34 18.37 -9.83 -8.92
C GLN A 34 17.91 -8.37 -8.83
N ALA A 35 17.32 -7.98 -7.70
CA ALA A 35 16.90 -6.59 -7.48
C ALA A 35 18.11 -5.64 -7.46
N THR A 36 19.19 -6.04 -6.79
CA THR A 36 20.42 -5.23 -6.71
C THR A 36 21.08 -5.10 -8.07
N ALA A 37 21.15 -6.18 -8.84
CA ALA A 37 21.68 -6.15 -10.22
C ALA A 37 20.88 -5.19 -11.12
N LEU A 38 19.57 -5.09 -10.92
CA LEU A 38 18.72 -4.12 -11.63
C LEU A 38 18.92 -2.68 -11.16
N GLU A 39 19.25 -2.46 -9.88
CA GLU A 39 19.52 -1.11 -9.34
C GLU A 39 20.89 -0.57 -9.72
N GLU A 40 21.88 -1.44 -9.91
CA GLU A 40 23.21 -1.09 -10.39
C GLU A 40 23.19 -0.54 -11.83
N LEU A 41 22.15 -0.90 -12.59
CA LEU A 41 21.89 -0.30 -13.90
C LEU A 41 21.31 1.10 -13.66
N ASP A 42 22.04 2.12 -14.12
CA ASP A 42 21.72 3.54 -13.86
C ASP A 42 20.58 4.07 -14.75
N ASP A 43 19.46 3.34 -14.77
CA ASP A 43 18.23 3.65 -15.50
C ASP A 43 17.05 3.73 -14.51
N GLU A 44 16.33 4.85 -14.51
CA GLU A 44 15.18 5.09 -13.64
C GLU A 44 14.08 4.05 -13.84
N TYR A 45 13.87 3.58 -15.07
CA TYR A 45 12.88 2.53 -15.38
C TYR A 45 13.28 1.17 -14.77
N LEU A 46 14.58 0.84 -14.79
CA LEU A 46 15.09 -0.42 -14.22
C LEU A 46 15.08 -0.38 -12.69
N LYS A 47 15.32 0.79 -12.09
CA LYS A 47 15.18 0.99 -10.64
C LYS A 47 13.73 0.82 -10.18
N GLU A 48 12.75 1.31 -10.93
CA GLU A 48 11.33 1.03 -10.64
C GLU A 48 11.04 -0.48 -10.74
N ARG A 49 11.58 -1.15 -11.76
CA ARG A 49 11.42 -2.60 -11.93
C ARG A 49 12.10 -3.42 -10.84
N ALA A 50 13.21 -2.95 -10.28
CA ALA A 50 13.85 -3.58 -9.13
C ALA A 50 12.93 -3.58 -7.91
N ALA A 51 12.18 -2.49 -7.69
CA ALA A 51 11.19 -2.42 -6.62
C ALA A 51 10.04 -3.42 -6.84
N ASP A 52 9.60 -3.61 -8.08
CA ASP A 52 8.58 -4.63 -8.43
C ASP A 52 9.09 -6.05 -8.17
N VAL A 53 10.34 -6.37 -8.51
CA VAL A 53 10.97 -7.66 -8.22
C VAL A 53 11.04 -7.91 -6.71
N ARG A 54 11.41 -6.90 -5.92
CA ARG A 54 11.39 -6.99 -4.45
C ARG A 54 9.98 -7.21 -3.90
N ASP A 55 8.94 -6.59 -4.47
CA ASP A 55 7.55 -6.80 -4.05
C ASP A 55 7.12 -8.26 -4.24
N ILE A 56 7.43 -8.83 -5.41
CA ILE A 56 7.18 -10.23 -5.72
C ILE A 56 7.89 -11.15 -4.72
N GLY A 57 9.18 -10.89 -4.45
CA GLY A 57 9.95 -11.67 -3.48
C GLY A 57 9.41 -11.58 -2.07
N LYS A 58 8.99 -10.39 -1.60
CA LYS A 58 8.33 -10.22 -0.29
C LYS A 58 7.06 -11.07 -0.19
N ARG A 59 6.28 -11.15 -1.28
CA ARG A 59 5.08 -12.01 -1.32
C ARG A 59 5.43 -13.49 -1.28
N LEU A 60 6.47 -13.92 -2.00
CA LEU A 60 6.96 -15.29 -1.95
C LEU A 60 7.42 -15.67 -0.54
N LEU A 61 8.20 -14.80 0.13
CA LEU A 61 8.64 -15.02 1.51
C LEU A 61 7.48 -15.12 2.49
N ARG A 62 6.46 -14.25 2.34
CA ARG A 62 5.23 -14.34 3.16
C ARG A 62 4.52 -15.68 2.98
N ASN A 63 4.47 -16.20 1.75
CA ASN A 63 3.89 -17.53 1.47
C ASN A 63 4.71 -18.65 2.11
N ILE A 64 6.05 -18.61 2.00
CA ILE A 64 6.95 -19.62 2.58
C ILE A 64 6.81 -19.64 4.11
N LEU A 65 6.76 -18.47 4.73
CA LEU A 65 6.63 -18.31 6.18
C LEU A 65 5.20 -18.55 6.71
N GLY A 66 4.22 -18.73 5.81
CA GLY A 66 2.81 -18.87 6.18
C GLY A 66 2.23 -17.64 6.88
N LEU A 67 2.80 -16.46 6.65
CA LEU A 67 2.30 -15.21 7.23
C LEU A 67 0.97 -14.84 6.59
N ALA A 68 0.05 -14.31 7.40
CA ALA A 68 -1.25 -13.86 6.91
C ALA A 68 -1.05 -12.76 5.86
N ILE A 69 -1.35 -13.08 4.60
CA ILE A 69 -1.45 -12.08 3.54
C ILE A 69 -2.70 -11.25 3.84
N ILE A 70 -2.51 -9.94 3.99
CA ILE A 70 -3.63 -9.03 4.17
C ILE A 70 -4.33 -8.93 2.83
N ASP A 71 -5.45 -9.63 2.70
CA ASP A 71 -6.30 -9.53 1.54
C ASP A 71 -7.13 -8.25 1.63
N LEU A 72 -6.72 -7.24 0.83
CA LEU A 72 -7.41 -5.96 0.72
C LEU A 72 -8.79 -6.08 0.05
N SER A 73 -9.07 -7.22 -0.60
CA SER A 73 -10.38 -7.48 -1.21
C SER A 73 -11.44 -7.91 -0.18
N ALA A 74 -11.00 -8.51 0.93
CA ALA A 74 -11.85 -9.02 2.01
C ALA A 74 -12.38 -7.92 2.96
N ILE A 75 -12.16 -6.65 2.64
CA ILE A 75 -12.66 -5.51 3.40
C ILE A 75 -14.18 -5.45 3.28
N GLN A 76 -14.90 -5.61 4.40
CA GLN A 76 -16.37 -5.65 4.43
C GLN A 76 -17.01 -4.28 4.74
N GLU A 77 -16.26 -3.41 5.42
CA GLU A 77 -16.72 -2.09 5.90
C GLU A 77 -16.14 -0.96 5.03
N GLU A 78 -16.80 0.20 5.01
CA GLU A 78 -16.25 1.39 4.36
C GLU A 78 -15.06 1.93 5.16
N VAL A 79 -13.89 2.01 4.53
CA VAL A 79 -12.63 2.39 5.21
C VAL A 79 -11.81 3.37 4.39
N ILE A 80 -11.00 4.16 5.09
CA ILE A 80 -9.91 4.95 4.51
C ILE A 80 -8.62 4.16 4.72
N LEU A 81 -7.92 3.87 3.63
CA LEU A 81 -6.68 3.12 3.69
C LEU A 81 -5.52 4.04 4.09
N VAL A 82 -4.68 3.56 5.01
CA VAL A 82 -3.47 4.27 5.43
C VAL A 82 -2.30 3.30 5.31
N ALA A 83 -1.34 3.64 4.46
CA ALA A 83 -0.17 2.82 4.19
C ALA A 83 1.09 3.70 4.11
N ALA A 84 2.27 3.11 4.29
CA ALA A 84 3.51 3.85 4.08
C ALA A 84 3.71 4.10 2.58
N ASP A 85 3.53 3.05 1.79
CA ASP A 85 3.51 3.07 0.34
C ASP A 85 2.52 2.00 -0.15
N LEU A 86 2.08 2.09 -1.40
CA LEU A 86 1.13 1.16 -2.00
C LEU A 86 1.68 0.62 -3.32
N THR A 87 1.98 -0.67 -3.37
CA THR A 87 2.47 -1.26 -4.62
C THR A 87 1.32 -1.42 -5.63
N PRO A 88 1.60 -1.43 -6.95
CA PRO A 88 0.59 -1.69 -7.98
C PRO A 88 -0.18 -3.00 -7.75
N SER A 89 0.47 -4.01 -7.18
CA SER A 89 -0.11 -5.29 -6.81
C SER A 89 -1.17 -5.16 -5.71
N GLU A 90 -0.92 -4.33 -4.70
CA GLU A 90 -1.82 -4.08 -3.57
C GLU A 90 -3.03 -3.26 -4.01
N THR A 91 -2.81 -2.22 -4.83
CA THR A 91 -3.89 -1.39 -5.35
C THR A 91 -4.81 -2.14 -6.31
N ALA A 92 -4.29 -3.10 -7.08
CA ALA A 92 -5.11 -3.96 -7.94
C ALA A 92 -6.06 -4.88 -7.15
N GLN A 93 -5.72 -5.24 -5.91
CA GLN A 93 -6.53 -6.09 -5.04
C GLN A 93 -7.54 -5.30 -4.20
N LEU A 94 -7.54 -3.96 -4.27
CA LEU A 94 -8.45 -3.12 -3.50
C LEU A 94 -9.90 -3.29 -3.93
N ASN A 95 -10.79 -3.43 -2.96
CA ASN A 95 -12.23 -3.35 -3.20
C ASN A 95 -12.69 -1.89 -3.32
N LEU A 96 -12.80 -1.41 -4.56
CA LEU A 96 -13.17 -0.02 -4.88
C LEU A 96 -14.54 0.40 -4.30
N ASN A 97 -15.45 -0.54 -4.03
CA ASN A 97 -16.77 -0.24 -3.46
C ASN A 97 -16.71 0.08 -1.96
N LYS A 98 -15.61 -0.28 -1.28
CA LYS A 98 -15.46 -0.17 0.18
C LYS A 98 -14.37 0.81 0.58
N VAL A 99 -13.44 1.12 -0.31
CA VAL A 99 -12.36 2.06 -0.05
C VAL A 99 -12.83 3.46 -0.43
N LEU A 100 -13.05 4.31 0.58
CA LEU A 100 -13.48 5.70 0.37
C LEU A 100 -12.32 6.60 -0.11
N GLY A 101 -11.09 6.14 0.03
CA GLY A 101 -9.86 6.87 -0.30
C GLY A 101 -8.65 6.27 0.40
N PHE A 102 -7.46 6.76 0.07
CA PHE A 102 -6.22 6.28 0.66
C PHE A 102 -5.20 7.37 0.93
N ILE A 103 -4.30 7.10 1.87
CA ILE A 103 -3.29 8.03 2.34
C ILE A 103 -1.96 7.31 2.44
N THR A 104 -0.94 7.88 1.80
CA THR A 104 0.42 7.33 1.81
C THR A 104 1.43 8.30 2.37
N ASP A 105 2.41 7.75 3.09
CA ASP A 105 3.55 8.52 3.59
C ASP A 105 4.54 8.82 2.47
N ALA A 106 4.76 7.83 1.60
CA ALA A 106 5.57 7.90 0.40
C ALA A 106 4.75 8.41 -0.80
N GLY A 107 5.48 8.92 -1.79
CA GLY A 107 4.92 9.36 -3.07
C GLY A 107 4.95 10.88 -3.27
N GLY A 108 5.12 11.27 -4.53
CA GLY A 108 5.08 12.65 -5.01
C GLY A 108 4.06 12.81 -6.13
N ARG A 109 4.06 13.99 -6.78
CA ARG A 109 3.07 14.33 -7.82
C ARG A 109 3.09 13.39 -9.04
N THR A 110 4.24 12.77 -9.31
CA THR A 110 4.49 11.84 -10.43
C THR A 110 4.61 10.38 -10.01
N SER A 111 4.42 10.07 -8.73
CA SER A 111 4.54 8.70 -8.23
C SER A 111 3.43 7.79 -8.74
N HIS A 112 3.72 6.49 -8.88
CA HIS A 112 2.76 5.43 -9.21
C HIS A 112 1.47 5.56 -8.39
N THR A 113 1.58 5.80 -7.08
CA THR A 113 0.45 5.96 -6.17
C THR A 113 -0.46 7.15 -6.54
N SER A 114 0.13 8.27 -6.97
CA SER A 114 -0.62 9.46 -7.43
C SER A 114 -1.30 9.24 -8.77
N ILE A 115 -0.68 8.49 -9.67
CA ILE A 115 -1.24 8.15 -10.98
C ILE A 115 -2.42 7.20 -10.79
N MET A 116 -2.24 6.15 -9.98
CA MET A 116 -3.29 5.18 -9.69
C MET A 116 -4.50 5.81 -9.00
N ALA A 117 -4.29 6.74 -8.05
CA ALA A 117 -5.38 7.48 -7.42
C ALA A 117 -6.31 8.16 -8.44
N ARG A 118 -5.72 8.77 -9.47
CA ARG A 118 -6.48 9.46 -10.53
C ARG A 118 -7.23 8.48 -11.41
N SER A 119 -6.60 7.37 -11.79
CA SER A 119 -7.22 6.32 -12.60
C SER A 119 -8.37 5.62 -11.89
N LEU A 120 -8.28 5.48 -10.57
CA LEU A 120 -9.32 4.85 -9.73
C LEU A 120 -10.41 5.84 -9.29
N GLU A 121 -10.30 7.13 -9.63
CA GLU A 121 -11.21 8.20 -9.20
C GLU A 121 -11.38 8.29 -7.67
N LEU A 122 -10.39 7.81 -6.91
CA LEU A 122 -10.42 7.83 -5.45
C LEU A 122 -9.70 9.07 -4.91
N PRO A 123 -10.22 9.71 -3.84
CA PRO A 123 -9.52 10.79 -3.17
C PRO A 123 -8.28 10.22 -2.46
N ALA A 124 -7.10 10.71 -2.86
CA ALA A 124 -5.83 10.30 -2.28
C ALA A 124 -5.00 11.47 -1.77
N ILE A 125 -4.31 11.25 -0.65
CA ILE A 125 -3.29 12.17 -0.13
C ILE A 125 -1.96 11.42 -0.09
N VAL A 126 -1.00 11.87 -0.89
CA VAL A 126 0.34 11.29 -0.97
C VAL A 126 1.37 12.20 -0.29
N GLY A 127 2.49 11.66 0.14
CA GLY A 127 3.62 12.43 0.67
C GLY A 127 3.38 13.02 2.07
N THR A 128 2.63 12.30 2.91
CA THR A 128 2.34 12.74 4.29
C THR A 128 3.48 12.46 5.27
N GLY A 129 4.45 11.63 4.90
CA GLY A 129 5.70 11.33 5.60
C GLY A 129 5.59 10.55 6.92
N SER A 130 4.57 10.79 7.75
CA SER A 130 4.47 10.20 9.10
C SER A 130 3.05 9.88 9.54
N VAL A 131 2.11 9.80 8.62
CA VAL A 131 0.71 9.50 8.91
C VAL A 131 0.55 8.10 9.48
N THR A 132 1.33 7.11 9.03
CA THR A 132 1.27 5.73 9.57
C THR A 132 1.61 5.66 11.07
N SER A 133 2.45 6.57 11.56
CA SER A 133 2.81 6.65 12.98
C SER A 133 1.77 7.39 13.82
N GLN A 134 0.95 8.24 13.19
CA GLN A 134 -0.05 9.07 13.86
C GLN A 134 -1.44 8.41 13.91
N VAL A 135 -1.74 7.53 12.96
CA VAL A 135 -3.06 6.90 12.83
C VAL A 135 -3.02 5.46 13.37
N LYS A 136 -3.84 5.17 14.38
CA LYS A 136 -4.06 3.80 14.88
C LYS A 136 -5.21 3.13 14.12
N LYS A 137 -5.06 1.83 13.80
CA LYS A 137 -6.16 0.99 13.29
C LYS A 137 -7.36 1.10 14.24
N ARG A 138 -8.46 1.67 13.77
CA ARG A 138 -9.73 1.70 14.49
C ARG A 138 -10.84 1.24 13.55
N ARG A 139 -11.58 0.21 13.95
CA ARG A 139 -12.81 -0.22 13.28
C ARG A 139 -13.82 0.90 13.37
N LEU A 140 -14.43 1.29 12.24
CA LEU A 140 -15.41 2.37 12.16
C LEU A 140 -16.81 1.93 12.66
N SER A 141 -16.95 0.71 13.19
CA SER A 141 -18.23 0.15 13.66
C SER A 141 -18.86 0.86 14.86
N ASP A 142 -18.15 1.77 15.53
CA ASP A 142 -18.71 2.53 16.65
C ASP A 142 -19.32 3.85 16.16
N SER A 143 -20.62 3.77 15.87
CA SER A 143 -21.53 4.89 15.67
C SER A 143 -21.32 5.97 16.73
N GLY A 144 -20.76 7.09 16.29
CA GLY A 144 -20.58 8.28 17.09
C GLY A 144 -19.49 9.12 16.47
N CYS A 145 -19.88 10.18 15.77
CA CYS A 145 -19.00 11.23 15.26
C CYS A 145 -18.27 11.93 16.42
N ARG A 146 -17.29 11.26 17.05
CA ARG A 146 -16.37 11.86 18.00
C ARG A 146 -15.09 12.19 17.26
N LYS A 147 -14.97 13.49 17.00
CA LYS A 147 -13.78 14.25 16.59
C LYS A 147 -12.49 13.47 16.84
N GLN A 148 -11.77 13.11 15.77
CA GLN A 148 -10.36 12.76 15.88
C GLN A 148 -9.58 14.00 16.34
N SER A 149 -9.38 14.12 17.65
CA SER A 149 -8.43 15.05 18.27
C SER A 149 -7.04 14.42 18.20
N GLY A 150 -6.35 14.64 17.08
CA GLY A 150 -4.98 14.16 16.88
C GLY A 150 -4.27 14.82 15.70
N LEU A 151 -5.01 15.24 14.67
CA LEU A 151 -4.43 16.03 13.59
C LEU A 151 -4.26 17.50 14.00
N ARG A 152 -3.10 18.08 13.66
CA ARG A 152 -2.86 19.53 13.74
C ARG A 152 -4.00 20.26 13.01
N GLN A 153 -4.46 21.39 13.56
CA GLN A 153 -5.63 22.14 13.06
C GLN A 153 -5.50 22.57 11.57
N SER A 154 -4.28 22.59 11.01
CA SER A 154 -4.03 22.82 9.59
C SER A 154 -4.54 21.69 8.69
N ASP A 155 -4.42 20.43 9.13
CA ASP A 155 -4.78 19.25 8.33
C ASP A 155 -6.28 18.97 8.40
N GLN A 156 -6.92 19.31 9.53
CA GLN A 156 -8.38 19.19 9.71
C GLN A 156 -9.19 20.01 8.69
N ARG A 157 -8.63 21.11 8.16
CA ARG A 157 -9.28 21.92 7.11
C ARG A 157 -9.27 21.23 5.75
N ARG A 158 -8.27 20.40 5.43
CA ARG A 158 -8.23 19.63 4.18
C ARG A 158 -9.15 18.41 4.22
N TYR A 159 -9.18 17.68 5.32
CA TYR A 159 -10.04 16.49 5.47
C TYR A 159 -11.55 16.80 5.41
N ARG A 160 -11.99 17.96 5.91
CA ARG A 160 -13.40 18.38 5.83
C ARG A 160 -13.87 18.73 4.42
N ALA A 161 -12.97 19.13 3.53
CA ALA A 161 -13.38 19.59 2.20
C ALA A 161 -13.77 18.43 1.26
N THR A 162 -13.17 17.25 1.44
CA THR A 162 -13.39 16.10 0.53
C THR A 162 -14.59 15.25 0.95
N ALA A 163 -14.93 15.21 2.24
CA ALA A 163 -16.06 14.42 2.75
C ALA A 163 -17.45 15.02 2.43
N CYS A 164 -17.53 16.24 1.89
CA CYS A 164 -18.81 16.92 1.64
C CYS A 164 -19.35 16.80 0.20
N ARG A 165 -18.76 15.97 -0.68
CA ARG A 165 -19.24 15.86 -2.09
C ARG A 165 -19.98 14.57 -2.46
N SER A 166 -20.00 13.54 -1.63
CA SER A 166 -20.91 12.40 -1.82
C SER A 166 -22.19 12.63 -1.01
N GLY A 167 -23.31 12.78 -1.71
CA GLY A 167 -24.58 13.26 -1.18
C GLY A 167 -25.13 12.42 -0.03
N ALA A 168 -25.20 13.04 1.15
CA ALA A 168 -26.20 12.75 2.16
C ALA A 168 -26.62 14.11 2.74
N GLY A 169 -27.93 14.37 2.74
CA GLY A 169 -28.55 15.68 2.93
C GLY A 169 -27.92 16.52 4.05
N CYS A 170 -27.26 17.61 3.65
CA CYS A 170 -26.87 18.68 4.55
C CYS A 170 -28.13 19.52 4.80
N ASN A 171 -28.94 19.12 5.78
CA ASN A 171 -30.08 19.89 6.22
C ASN A 171 -29.55 21.21 6.78
N ARG A 172 -29.87 22.31 6.08
CA ARG A 172 -29.65 23.67 6.57
C ARG A 172 -30.55 23.88 7.77
N GLU A 173 -30.02 23.71 8.97
CA GLU A 173 -30.62 24.39 10.12
C GLU A 173 -30.19 25.85 10.08
N SER A 174 -31.08 26.63 9.47
CA SER A 174 -31.24 28.05 9.71
C SER A 174 -31.42 28.31 11.20
N GLY A 175 -30.46 29.01 11.81
CA GLY A 175 -30.54 29.52 13.17
C GLY A 175 -30.08 30.98 13.20
N THR A 176 -30.91 31.86 12.66
CA THR A 176 -30.88 33.29 13.00
C THR A 176 -31.50 33.44 14.39
N ARG A 177 -30.72 33.95 15.35
CA ARG A 177 -31.04 35.01 16.31
C ARG A 177 -29.99 35.08 17.42
#